data_AF-A0A397V130-F1
#
_entry.id   AF-A0A397V130-F1
#
_cell.length_a   1.000
_cell.length_b   1.000
_cell.length_c   1.000
_cell.angle_alpha   90.00
_cell.angle_beta   90.00
_cell.angle_gamma   90.00
#
_symmetry.space_group_name_H-M   'P 1'
#
loop_
_entity.id
_entity.type
_entity.pdbx_description
1 polymer ?
#
loop_
_entity_poly.entity_id
_entity_poly.type
_entity_poly.pdbx_seq_one_letter_code
_entity_poly.pdbx_strand_id
1 'polypeptide(L)' 'PQWKTESEVAVMEYIRLNTHIPVPKVYYWNSSVNNPVGAEYILMEYLPGICL' A
#
# COMPACT_ATOMS: atom_id res chain seq x y z
N PRO A 1 -14.21 -4.79 2.00
CA PRO A 1 -13.42 -3.83 1.19
C PRO A 1 -12.41 -3.09 2.06
N GLN A 2 -12.87 -2.26 3.02
CA GLN A 2 -12.01 -1.48 3.92
C GLN A 2 -10.86 -2.27 4.58
N TRP A 3 -11.19 -3.39 5.22
CA TRP A 3 -10.22 -4.24 5.91
C TRP A 3 -9.17 -4.87 4.99
N LYS A 4 -9.43 -5.00 3.68
CA LYS A 4 -8.45 -5.54 2.73
C LYS A 4 -7.33 -4.54 2.48
N THR A 5 -7.65 -3.30 2.14
CA THR A 5 -6.66 -2.23 1.93
C THR A 5 -5.82 -1.99 3.19
N GLU A 6 -6.45 -1.98 4.36
CA GLU A 6 -5.76 -1.88 5.65
C GLU A 6 -4.77 -3.03 5.87
N SER A 7 -5.20 -4.26 5.56
CA SER A 7 -4.35 -5.45 5.70
C SER A 7 -3.19 -5.42 4.70
N GLU A 8 -3.42 -4.99 3.46
CA GLU A 8 -2.37 -4.84 2.44
C GLU A 8 -1.29 -3.86 2.90
N VAL A 9 -1.68 -2.69 3.39
CA VAL A 9 -0.74 -1.68 3.91
C VAL A 9 0.02 -2.22 5.13
N ALA A 10 -0.67 -2.86 6.07
CA ALA A 10 -0.04 -3.44 7.26
C ALA A 10 1.00 -4.50 6.89
N VAL A 11 0.71 -5.36 5.90
CA VAL A 11 1.64 -6.38 5.42
C VAL A 11 2.82 -5.75 4.69
N MET A 12 2.60 -4.76 3.82
CA MET A 12 3.70 -4.04 3.14
C MET A 12 4.65 -3.39 4.16
N GLU A 13 4.10 -2.78 5.22
CA GLU A 13 4.89 -2.18 6.29
C GLU A 13 5.64 -3.23 7.12
N TYR A 14 4.98 -4.35 7.44
CA TYR A 14 5.63 -5.47 8.13
C TYR A 14 6.81 -6.03 7.33
N ILE A 15 6.63 -6.29 6.03
CA ILE A 15 7.71 -6.81 5.16
C ILE A 15 8.86 -5.82 5.09
N ARG A 16 8.57 -4.52 4.95
CA ARG A 16 9.58 -3.46 4.88
C ARG A 16 10.43 -3.36 6.15
N LEU A 17 9.83 -3.61 7.32
CA LEU A 17 10.50 -3.50 8.62
C LEU A 17 11.22 -4.79 9.05
N ASN A 18 10.75 -5.95 8.61
CA ASN A 18 11.23 -7.25 9.11
C ASN A 18 12.05 -8.04 8.09
N THR A 19 12.18 -7.57 6.85
CA THR A 19 12.90 -8.29 5.79
C THR A 19 13.77 -7.34 4.96
N HIS A 20 14.67 -7.93 4.16
CA HIS A 20 15.48 -7.19 3.18
C HIS A 20 14.82 -7.15 1.79
N ILE A 21 13.58 -7.62 1.66
CA ILE A 21 12.86 -7.62 0.38
C ILE A 21 12.47 -6.18 0.05
N PRO A 22 12.86 -5.65 -1.12
CA PRO A 22 12.49 -4.29 -1.49
C PRO A 22 10.99 -4.25 -1.78
N VAL A 23 10.24 -3.58 -0.90
CA VAL A 23 8.82 -3.29 -1.08
C VAL A 23 8.59 -1.77 -1.09
N PRO A 24 7.62 -1.27 -1.87
CA PRO A 24 7.35 0.17 -1.93
C PRO A 24 7.01 0.74 -0.56
N LYS A 25 7.52 1.95 -0.27
CA LYS A 25 7.05 2.71 0.90
C LYS A 25 5.65 3.27 0.64
N VAL A 26 4.70 2.99 1.53
CA VAL A 26 3.38 3.62 1.51
C VAL A 26 3.49 5.06 2.04
N TYR A 27 3.00 6.04 1.29
CA TYR A 27 2.96 7.44 1.70
C TYR A 27 1.61 7.80 2.33
N TYR A 28 0.52 7.41 1.66
CA TYR A 28 -0.85 7.68 2.10
C TYR A 28 -1.75 6.53 1.64
N TRP A 29 -2.81 6.26 2.37
CA TRP A 29 -3.84 5.32 1.95
C TRP A 29 -5.16 5.71 2.59
N ASN A 30 -6.26 5.29 1.97
CA ASN A 30 -7.60 5.43 2.55
C ASN A 30 -8.44 4.25 2.12
N SER A 31 -8.92 3.49 3.11
CA SER A 31 -9.76 2.31 2.92
C SER A 31 -11.24 2.66 2.72
N SER A 32 -11.64 3.88 3.09
CA SER A 32 -13.04 4.33 3.02
C SER A 32 -13.37 4.91 1.66
N VAL A 33 -14.55 4.57 1.12
CA VAL A 33 -15.08 5.22 -0.10
C VAL A 33 -15.53 6.67 0.14
N ASN A 34 -15.68 7.08 1.40
CA ASN A 34 -16.02 8.45 1.79
C ASN A 34 -14.78 9.35 1.81
N ASN A 35 -14.06 9.38 0.70
CA ASN A 35 -12.92 10.26 0.49
C ASN A 35 -13.09 11.02 -0.84
N PRO A 36 -12.34 12.10 -1.11
CA PRO A 36 -12.51 12.91 -2.33
C PRO A 36 -12.34 12.14 -3.65
N VAL A 37 -11.64 11.01 -3.65
CA VAL A 37 -11.45 10.12 -4.81
C VAL A 37 -12.69 9.22 -5.03
N GLY A 38 -13.51 9.01 -4.00
CA GLY A 38 -14.71 8.17 -4.07
C GLY A 38 -14.44 6.67 -4.09
N ALA A 39 -13.18 6.25 -3.92
CA ALA A 39 -12.74 4.85 -3.96
C ALA A 39 -11.60 4.60 -2.97
N GLU A 40 -11.42 3.34 -2.55
CA GLU A 40 -10.27 2.93 -1.76
C GLU A 40 -8.97 3.11 -2.57
N TYR A 41 -7.91 3.61 -1.93
CA TYR A 41 -6.64 3.86 -2.60
C TYR A 41 -5.43 3.68 -1.68
N ILE A 42 -4.29 3.37 -2.30
CA ILE A 42 -2.96 3.37 -1.68
C ILE A 42 -2.05 4.19 -2.58
N LEU A 43 -1.41 5.21 -2.01
CA LEU A 43 -0.36 6.00 -2.62
C LEU A 43 0.98 5.54 -2.05
N MET A 44 1.86 5.08 -2.94
CA MET A 44 3.12 4.45 -2.59
C MET A 44 4.25 4.87 -3.51
N GLU A 45 5.48 4.60 -3.09
CA GLU A 45 6.71 4.80 -3.84
C GLU A 45 6.69 4.06 -5.17
N TYR A 46 7.23 4.70 -6.21
CA TYR A 46 7.46 4.05 -7.49
C TYR A 46 8.75 3.22 -7.41
N LEU A 47 8.65 1.90 -7.65
CA LEU A 47 9.80 1.04 -7.77
C LEU A 47 10.16 0.82 -9.25
N PRO A 48 11.42 1.06 -9.65
CA PRO A 48 11.86 0.75 -11.01
C PRO A 48 11.95 -0.77 -11.20
N GLY A 49 11.42 -1.27 -12.32
CA GLY A 49 11.49 -2.69 -12.66
C GLY A 49 10.70 -3.01 -13.92
N ILE A 50 10.88 -4.23 -14.42
CA ILE A 50 10.02 -4.82 -15.45
C ILE A 50 9.29 -6.02 -14.85
N CYS A 51 8.04 -6.20 -15.23
CA CYS A 51 7.31 -7.43 -14.90
C CYS A 51 7.94 -8.59 -15.67
N LEU A 52 8.30 -9.65 -14.94
CA LEU A 52 8.83 -10.89 -15.51
C LEU A 52 7.71 -11.75 -16.12
#